data_AF-A0A7M1R1S6-F1
#
_entry.id   AF-A0A7M1R1S6-F1
#
_cell.length_a   1.000
_cell.length_b   1.000
_cell.length_c   1.000
_cell.angle_alpha   90.00
_cell.angle_beta   90.00
_cell.angle_gamma   90.00
#
_symmetry.space_group_name_H-M   'P 1'
#
loop_
_entity.id
_entity.type
_entity.pdbx_description
1 polymer ?
#
loop_
_entity_poly.entity_id
_entity_poly.type
_entity_poly.pdbx_seq_one_letter_code
_entity_poly.pdbx_strand_id
1 'polypeptide(L)'
;MSEKKPRKSYTPEFRRDAASIVIDQGVRIVSVAHELGVGEALLGRWVKHERERRQAEETGTPTTAQLHAEIARLRADNARLAMENEFLEKASAFFAIKQAQRNGLN
;
A
#
# COMPACT_ATOMS: atom_id res chain seq x y z
N MET A 1 -19.03 -24.67 18.21
CA MET A 1 -17.83 -23.93 17.77
C MET A 1 -17.89 -23.87 16.25
N SER A 2 -17.92 -22.69 15.63
CA SER A 2 -18.11 -22.57 14.17
C SER A 2 -16.75 -22.67 13.47
N GLU A 3 -16.52 -23.75 12.73
CA GLU A 3 -15.29 -23.96 11.97
C GLU A 3 -15.25 -23.00 10.77
N LYS A 4 -14.24 -22.13 10.73
CA LYS A 4 -14.14 -21.05 9.73
C LYS A 4 -13.53 -21.63 8.45
N LYS A 5 -14.35 -21.84 7.42
CA LYS A 5 -13.89 -22.36 6.12
C LYS A 5 -12.72 -21.52 5.58
N PRO A 6 -11.60 -22.14 5.16
CA PRO A 6 -10.44 -21.41 4.65
C PRO A 6 -10.83 -20.59 3.42
N ARG A 7 -10.42 -19.33 3.39
CA ARG A 7 -10.71 -18.43 2.26
C ARG A 7 -9.86 -18.85 1.07
N LYS A 8 -10.49 -19.11 -0.07
CA LYS A 8 -9.77 -19.31 -1.33
C LYS A 8 -8.97 -18.04 -1.66
N SER A 9 -7.68 -18.21 -1.93
CA SER A 9 -6.80 -17.14 -2.41
C SER A 9 -6.53 -17.34 -3.90
N TYR A 10 -6.51 -16.25 -4.65
CA TYR A 10 -6.21 -16.23 -6.08
C TYR A 10 -4.94 -15.43 -6.31
N THR A 11 -4.08 -15.88 -7.23
CA THR A 11 -2.85 -15.15 -7.59
C THR A 11 -3.19 -13.81 -8.25
N PRO A 12 -2.34 -12.77 -8.11
CA PRO A 12 -2.56 -11.48 -8.77
C PRO A 12 -2.70 -11.60 -10.29
N GLU A 13 -2.00 -12.55 -10.90
CA GLU A 13 -2.02 -12.84 -12.34
C GLU A 13 -3.39 -13.36 -12.75
N PHE A 14 -3.91 -14.38 -12.03
CA PHE A 14 -5.23 -14.92 -12.29
C PHE A 14 -6.34 -13.88 -12.21
N ARG A 15 -6.25 -12.97 -11.21
CA ARG A 15 -7.23 -11.89 -11.04
C ARG A 15 -7.20 -10.92 -12.22
N ARG A 16 -6.00 -10.59 -12.72
CA ARG A 16 -5.80 -9.72 -13.88
C ARG A 16 -6.31 -10.37 -15.16
N ASP A 17 -5.97 -11.62 -15.40
CA ASP A 17 -6.42 -12.35 -16.60
C ASP A 17 -7.95 -12.46 -16.64
N ALA A 18 -8.57 -12.84 -15.52
CA ALA A 18 -10.03 -12.90 -15.40
C ALA A 18 -10.71 -11.54 -15.64
N ALA A 19 -10.11 -10.46 -15.14
CA ALA A 19 -10.61 -9.10 -15.36
C ALA A 19 -10.43 -8.66 -16.82
N SER A 20 -9.30 -8.99 -17.45
CA SER A 20 -9.01 -8.67 -18.85
C SER A 20 -10.00 -9.34 -19.80
N ILE A 21 -10.42 -10.58 -19.55
CA ILE A 21 -11.48 -11.24 -20.35
C ILE A 21 -12.75 -10.37 -20.40
N VAL A 22 -13.21 -9.88 -19.24
CA VAL A 22 -14.41 -9.03 -19.16
C VAL A 22 -14.19 -7.68 -19.86
N ILE A 23 -13.02 -7.06 -19.66
CA ILE A 23 -12.73 -5.71 -20.17
C ILE A 23 -12.54 -5.73 -21.69
N ASP A 24 -11.72 -6.66 -22.18
CA ASP A 24 -11.24 -6.69 -23.56
C ASP A 24 -12.24 -7.36 -24.50
N GLN A 25 -12.93 -8.41 -24.04
CA GLN A 25 -13.90 -9.15 -24.84
C GLN A 25 -15.35 -8.67 -24.63
N GLY A 26 -15.57 -7.75 -23.67
CA GLY A 26 -16.90 -7.19 -23.39
C GLY A 26 -17.92 -8.20 -22.85
N VAL A 27 -17.46 -9.34 -22.35
CA VAL A 27 -18.32 -10.41 -21.82
C VAL A 27 -18.88 -10.02 -20.46
N ARG A 28 -20.11 -10.44 -20.16
CA ARG A 28 -20.75 -10.16 -18.86
C ARG A 28 -19.98 -10.83 -17.71
N ILE A 29 -19.79 -10.07 -16.62
CA ILE A 29 -19.14 -10.55 -15.38
C ILE A 29 -19.75 -11.87 -14.89
N VAL A 30 -21.07 -12.00 -14.96
CA VAL A 30 -21.80 -13.20 -14.52
C VAL A 30 -21.34 -14.46 -15.25
N SER A 31 -21.19 -14.37 -16.58
CA SER A 31 -20.77 -15.50 -17.41
C SER A 31 -19.35 -15.94 -17.06
N VAL A 32 -18.42 -14.98 -17.01
CA VAL A 32 -17.01 -15.26 -16.68
C VAL A 32 -16.86 -15.77 -15.24
N ALA A 33 -17.63 -15.22 -14.30
CA ALA A 33 -17.63 -15.66 -12.92
C ALA A 33 -18.08 -17.13 -12.78
N HIS A 34 -19.15 -17.50 -13.50
CA HIS A 34 -19.65 -18.86 -13.54
C HIS A 34 -18.64 -19.83 -14.16
N GLU A 35 -18.05 -19.47 -15.31
CA GLU A 35 -17.03 -20.28 -15.99
C GLU A 35 -15.78 -20.51 -15.13
N LEU A 36 -15.33 -19.48 -14.40
CA LEU A 36 -14.16 -19.56 -13.54
C LEU A 36 -14.45 -20.08 -12.13
N GLY A 37 -15.72 -20.34 -11.79
CA GLY A 37 -16.14 -20.78 -10.46
C GLY A 37 -15.80 -19.76 -9.35
N VAL A 38 -15.83 -18.47 -9.68
CA VAL A 38 -15.58 -17.36 -8.74
C VAL A 38 -16.87 -16.59 -8.46
N GLY A 39 -16.95 -15.91 -7.31
CA GLY A 39 -18.11 -15.09 -7.00
C GLY A 39 -18.21 -13.87 -7.91
N GLU A 40 -19.40 -13.56 -8.42
CA GLU A 40 -19.62 -12.41 -9.31
C GLU A 40 -19.16 -11.08 -8.72
N ALA A 41 -19.49 -10.83 -7.45
CA ALA A 41 -19.06 -9.63 -6.73
C ALA A 41 -17.53 -9.57 -6.56
N LEU A 42 -16.86 -10.71 -6.46
CA LEU A 42 -15.41 -10.78 -6.36
C LEU A 42 -14.76 -10.46 -7.72
N LEU A 43 -15.28 -11.05 -8.80
CA LEU A 43 -14.81 -10.75 -10.16
C LEU A 43 -15.07 -9.28 -10.52
N GLY A 44 -16.23 -8.73 -10.15
CA GLY A 44 -16.54 -7.31 -10.34
C GLY A 44 -15.54 -6.37 -9.65
N ARG A 45 -15.03 -6.74 -8.46
CA ARG A 45 -13.95 -6.00 -7.79
C ARG A 45 -12.65 -6.07 -8.57
N TRP A 46 -12.28 -7.24 -9.11
CA TRP A 46 -11.07 -7.38 -9.93
C TRP A 46 -11.15 -6.56 -11.21
N VAL A 47 -12.31 -6.57 -11.89
CA VAL A 47 -12.56 -5.73 -13.07
C VAL A 47 -12.42 -4.25 -12.75
N LYS A 48 -12.98 -3.79 -11.61
CA LYS A 48 -12.82 -2.40 -11.18
C LYS A 48 -11.35 -2.04 -10.96
N HIS A 49 -10.61 -2.87 -10.21
CA HIS A 49 -9.19 -2.62 -9.94
C HIS A 49 -8.33 -2.64 -11.21
N GLU A 50 -8.63 -3.52 -12.15
CA GLU A 50 -7.89 -3.59 -13.41
C GLU A 50 -8.17 -2.36 -14.29
N ARG A 51 -9.41 -1.84 -14.32
CA ARG A 51 -9.72 -0.57 -14.99
C ARG A 51 -8.98 0.61 -14.37
N GLU A 52 -8.97 0.70 -13.03
CA GLU A 52 -8.21 1.73 -12.30
C GLU A 52 -6.71 1.64 -12.60
N ARG A 53 -6.14 0.42 -12.67
CA ARG A 53 -4.73 0.19 -13.01
C ARG A 53 -4.41 0.65 -14.42
N ARG A 54 -5.21 0.28 -15.42
CA ARG A 54 -5.01 0.67 -16.82
C ARG A 54 -5.14 2.19 -17.00
N GLN A 55 -6.14 2.80 -16.36
CA GLN A 55 -6.31 4.26 -16.39
C GLN A 55 -5.13 5.00 -15.73
N ALA A 56 -4.60 4.48 -14.63
CA ALA A 56 -3.40 5.00 -13.98
C ALA A 56 -2.18 4.96 -14.91
N GLU A 57 -2.01 3.86 -15.65
CA GLU A 57 -0.94 3.71 -16.64
C GLU A 57 -1.08 4.66 -17.83
N GLU A 58 -2.30 4.85 -18.34
CA GLU A 58 -2.58 5.77 -19.45
C GLU A 58 -2.38 7.24 -19.07
N THR A 59 -2.77 7.61 -17.85
CA THR A 59 -2.71 9.00 -17.37
C THR A 59 -1.40 9.34 -16.67
N GLY A 60 -0.53 8.35 -16.43
CA GLY A 60 0.67 8.50 -15.61
C GLY A 60 0.36 8.82 -14.15
N THR A 61 -0.88 8.60 -13.69
CA THR A 61 -1.27 8.86 -12.30
C THR A 61 -1.10 7.61 -11.45
N PRO A 62 -0.63 7.73 -10.19
CA PRO A 62 -0.49 6.57 -9.32
C PRO A 62 -1.86 5.99 -8.93
N THR A 63 -1.95 4.66 -8.91
CA THR A 63 -3.10 3.93 -8.39
C THR A 63 -3.30 4.19 -6.88
N THR A 64 -4.52 3.98 -6.38
CA THR A 64 -4.83 4.05 -4.94
C THR A 64 -3.91 3.15 -4.09
N ALA A 65 -3.55 1.97 -4.61
CA ALA A 65 -2.64 1.06 -3.94
C ALA A 65 -1.22 1.63 -3.82
N GLN A 66 -0.71 2.25 -4.90
CA GLN A 66 0.59 2.93 -4.88
C GLN A 66 0.58 4.13 -3.94
N LEU A 67 -0.49 4.93 -3.93
CA LEU A 67 -0.65 6.04 -2.99
C LEU A 67 -0.63 5.58 -1.54
N HIS A 68 -1.33 4.50 -1.21
CA HIS A 68 -1.30 3.94 0.15
C HIS A 68 0.07 3.42 0.56
N ALA A 69 0.79 2.76 -0.36
CA ALA A 69 2.15 2.29 -0.11
C ALA A 69 3.10 3.46 0.17
N GLU A 70 3.00 4.54 -0.63
CA GLU A 70 3.82 5.73 -0.44
C GLU A 70 3.49 6.45 0.87
N ILE A 71 2.22 6.57 1.23
CA ILE A 71 1.82 7.13 2.54
C ILE A 71 2.42 6.32 3.69
N ALA A 72 2.40 4.98 3.60
CA ALA A 72 2.97 4.13 4.64
C ALA A 72 4.50 4.33 4.76
N ARG A 73 5.19 4.41 3.63
CA ARG A 73 6.63 4.70 3.59
C ARG A 73 6.95 6.07 4.19
N LEU A 74 6.27 7.13 3.74
CA LEU A 74 6.49 8.48 4.23
C LEU A 74 6.22 8.61 5.73
N ARG A 75 5.25 7.87 6.27
CA ARG A 75 5.02 7.82 7.71
C ARG A 75 6.16 7.14 8.46
N ALA A 76 6.71 6.05 7.93
CA ALA A 76 7.87 5.39 8.52
C ALA A 76 9.12 6.29 8.48
N ASP A 77 9.36 6.95 7.35
CA ASP A 77 10.49 7.88 7.18
C ASP A 77 10.35 9.08 8.13
N ASN A 78 9.17 9.67 8.24
CA ASN A 78 8.92 10.76 9.20
C ASN A 78 9.15 10.33 10.64
N ALA A 79 8.69 9.13 11.03
CA ALA A 79 8.95 8.61 12.38
C ALA A 79 10.45 8.43 12.63
N ARG A 80 11.19 7.92 11.64
CA ARG A 80 12.65 7.77 11.71
C ARG A 80 13.36 9.11 11.88
N LEU A 81 13.02 10.09 11.03
CA LEU A 81 13.60 11.43 11.07
C LEU A 81 13.28 12.16 12.37
N ALA A 82 12.07 12.00 12.91
CA ALA A 82 11.69 12.56 14.20
C ALA A 82 12.57 12.03 15.34
N MET A 83 12.83 10.71 15.36
CA MET A 83 13.74 10.11 16.34
C MET A 83 15.19 10.58 16.17
N GLU A 84 15.68 10.69 14.93
CA GLU A 84 17.03 11.20 14.64
C GLU A 84 17.19 12.65 15.11
N ASN A 85 16.21 13.51 14.84
CA ASN A 85 16.20 14.89 15.31
C ASN A 85 16.18 14.96 16.84
N GLU A 86 15.31 14.21 17.51
CA GLU A 86 15.26 14.19 18.98
C GLU A 86 16.60 13.76 19.59
N PHE A 87 17.27 12.78 18.98
CA PHE A 87 18.60 12.36 19.42
C PHE A 87 19.65 13.47 19.26
N LEU A 88 19.66 14.16 18.11
CA LEU A 88 20.59 15.26 17.84
C LEU A 88 20.35 16.47 18.77
N GLU A 89 19.09 16.79 19.07
CA GLU A 89 18.73 17.83 20.03
C GLU A 89 19.27 17.50 21.42
N LYS A 90 19.05 16.26 21.89
CA LYS A 90 19.60 15.79 23.18
C LYS A 90 21.12 15.82 23.21
N ALA A 91 21.78 15.39 22.13
CA ALA A 91 23.23 15.43 22.03
C ALA A 91 23.76 16.87 22.08
N SER A 92 23.14 17.78 21.32
CA SER A 92 23.50 19.20 21.27
C SER A 92 23.34 19.86 22.64
N ALA A 93 22.22 19.59 23.33
CA ALA A 93 21.98 20.07 24.69
C ALA A 93 23.03 19.54 25.67
N PHE A 94 23.37 18.25 25.60
CA PHE A 94 24.42 17.65 26.42
C PHE A 94 25.78 18.32 26.23
N PHE A 95 26.20 18.55 24.98
CA PHE A 95 27.47 19.22 24.68
C PHE A 95 27.49 20.68 25.14
N ALA A 96 26.38 21.42 24.98
CA ALA A 96 26.26 22.79 25.47
C ALA A 96 26.43 22.86 27.00
N ILE A 97 25.79 21.95 27.74
CA ILE A 97 25.95 21.84 29.21
C ILE A 97 27.41 21.55 29.59
N LYS A 98 28.05 20.59 28.92
CA LYS A 98 29.46 20.23 29.19
C LYS A 98 30.42 21.40 28.92
N GLN A 99 30.16 22.20 27.88
CA GLN A 99 30.96 23.39 27.59
C GLN A 99 30.79 24.47 28.65
N ALA A 100 29.56 24.72 29.11
CA ALA A 100 29.28 25.69 30.17
C ALA A 100 29.97 25.31 31.49
N GLN A 101 29.95 24.03 31.87
CA GLN A 101 30.65 23.53 33.07
C GLN A 101 32.17 23.74 32.98
N ARG A 102 32.76 23.49 31.80
CA ARG A 102 34.21 23.71 31.60
C ARG A 102 34.60 25.18 31.72
N ASN A 103 33.76 26.10 31.25
CA ASN A 103 34.04 27.53 31.25
C ASN A 103 33.84 28.18 32.63
N GLY A 104 32.99 27.63 33.49
CA GLY A 104 32.78 28.14 34.86
C GLY A 104 33.80 27.67 35.91
N LEU A 105 34.78 26.84 35.50
CA LEU A 105 35.87 26.34 36.35
C LEU A 105 37.21 27.04 36.10
N ASN A 106 37.24 28.09 35.28
CA ASN A 106 38.40 28.94 35.01
C ASN A 106 38.18 30.36 35.55
#